data_AF-A0A238UA61-F1
#
_entry.id   AF-A0A238UA61-F1
#
_cell.length_a   1.000
_cell.length_b   1.000
_cell.length_c   1.000
_cell.angle_alpha   90.00
_cell.angle_beta   90.00
_cell.angle_gamma   90.00
#
_symmetry.space_group_name_H-M   'P 1'
#
loop_
_entity.id
_entity.type
_entity.pdbx_description
1 polymer ?
#
loop_
_entity_poly.entity_id
_entity_poly.type
_entity_poly.pdbx_seq_one_letter_code
_entity_poly.pdbx_strand_id
1 'polypeptide(L)'
;MKKKQKTYILLVIVIIVWSVVGIQFFRYSHQYEEEIPEINYQKFQPNITAKKETYKVSIHERDPFLGTLHNSAKNKTKKKKKTTQKVPVVFPNIQYKGMISSNDNTSFIITINGKQYIMRTRVKKDDVELISGTKKEIKVLYKGKYKTIKK
;
A
#
# COMPACT_ATOMS: atom_id res chain seq x y z
N MET A 1 -13.83 -41.60 -54.65
CA MET A 1 -13.94 -40.55 -53.60
C MET A 1 -15.31 -40.43 -52.91
N LYS A 2 -16.36 -41.19 -53.28
CA LYS A 2 -17.71 -41.07 -52.67
C LYS A 2 -17.84 -41.64 -51.23
N LYS A 3 -16.98 -42.56 -50.80
CA LYS A 3 -17.12 -43.26 -49.50
C LYS A 3 -16.53 -42.50 -48.29
N LYS A 4 -15.77 -41.42 -48.49
CA LYS A 4 -15.08 -40.66 -47.42
C LYS A 4 -15.70 -39.29 -47.13
N GLN A 5 -16.77 -38.90 -47.83
CA GLN A 5 -17.38 -37.56 -47.69
C GLN A 5 -17.84 -37.30 -46.25
N LYS A 6 -18.44 -38.30 -45.58
CA LYS A 6 -18.83 -38.20 -44.17
C LYS A 6 -17.64 -37.92 -43.25
N THR A 7 -16.49 -38.56 -43.51
CA THR A 7 -15.25 -38.35 -42.75
C THR A 7 -14.69 -36.94 -42.95
N TYR A 8 -14.69 -36.44 -44.19
CA TYR A 8 -14.23 -35.06 -44.46
C TYR A 8 -15.17 -34.01 -43.86
N ILE A 9 -16.49 -34.21 -43.95
CA ILE A 9 -17.49 -33.34 -43.30
C ILE A 9 -17.28 -33.35 -41.79
N LEU A 10 -17.10 -34.52 -41.18
CA LEU A 10 -16.82 -34.64 -39.75
C LEU A 10 -15.53 -33.92 -39.36
N LEU A 11 -14.47 -34.04 -40.17
CA LEU A 11 -13.19 -33.37 -39.92
C LEU A 11 -13.34 -31.84 -39.93
N VAL A 12 -14.08 -31.29 -40.89
CA VAL A 12 -14.36 -29.84 -40.95
C VAL A 12 -15.14 -29.37 -39.71
N ILE A 13 -16.15 -30.13 -39.28
CA ILE A 13 -16.92 -29.82 -38.07
C ILE A 13 -16.01 -29.81 -36.82
N VAL A 14 -15.13 -30.81 -36.70
CA VAL A 14 -14.18 -30.90 -35.58
C VAL A 14 -13.23 -29.69 -35.54
N ILE A 15 -12.71 -29.24 -36.69
CA ILE A 15 -11.85 -28.06 -36.77
C ILE A 15 -12.59 -26.80 -36.30
N ILE A 16 -13.87 -26.65 -36.67
CA ILE A 16 -14.69 -25.49 -36.27
C ILE A 16 -14.86 -25.47 -34.75
N VAL A 17 -15.19 -26.61 -34.13
CA VAL A 17 -15.36 -26.72 -32.67
C VAL A 17 -14.05 -26.36 -31.95
N TRP A 18 -12.92 -26.92 -32.38
CA TRP A 18 -11.61 -26.61 -31.77
C TRP A 18 -11.17 -25.17 -31.98
N SER A 19 -11.51 -24.55 -33.13
CA SER A 19 -11.23 -23.14 -33.38
C SER A 19 -11.99 -22.23 -32.42
N VAL A 20 -13.27 -22.51 -32.17
CA VAL A 20 -14.08 -21.73 -31.21
C VAL A 20 -13.52 -21.86 -29.79
N VAL A 21 -13.19 -23.09 -29.37
CA VAL A 21 -12.58 -23.33 -28.05
C VAL A 21 -11.22 -22.63 -27.92
N GLY A 22 -10.39 -22.68 -28.96
CA GLY A 22 -9.09 -22.01 -29.00
C GLY A 22 -9.20 -20.50 -28.88
N ILE A 23 -10.12 -19.87 -29.62
CA ILE A 23 -10.37 -18.43 -29.53
C ILE A 23 -10.88 -18.06 -28.13
N GLN A 24 -11.80 -18.84 -27.58
CA GLN A 24 -12.35 -18.57 -26.25
C GLN A 24 -11.26 -18.65 -25.17
N PHE A 25 -10.42 -19.69 -25.21
CA PHE A 25 -9.28 -19.83 -24.30
C PHE A 25 -8.30 -18.67 -24.43
N PHE A 26 -7.95 -18.27 -25.66
CA PHE A 26 -7.04 -17.15 -25.90
C PHE A 26 -7.59 -15.82 -25.35
N ARG A 27 -8.89 -15.55 -25.56
CA ARG A 27 -9.57 -14.36 -25.02
C ARG A 27 -9.61 -14.33 -23.49
N TYR A 28 -9.78 -15.48 -22.83
CA TYR A 28 -9.71 -15.55 -21.36
C TYR A 28 -8.28 -15.41 -20.82
N SER A 29 -7.28 -15.89 -21.55
CA SER A 29 -5.88 -15.75 -21.13
C SER A 29 -5.34 -14.32 -21.24
N HIS A 30 -5.84 -13.53 -22.20
CA HIS A 30 -5.47 -12.12 -22.40
C HIS A 30 -6.55 -11.18 -21.84
N GLN A 31 -7.07 -11.47 -20.64
CA GLN A 31 -7.90 -10.49 -19.94
C GLN A 31 -7.12 -9.18 -19.87
N TYR A 32 -7.66 -8.18 -20.58
CA TYR A 32 -7.19 -6.82 -20.73
C TYR A 32 -6.34 -6.40 -19.53
N GLU A 33 -5.05 -6.13 -19.78
CA GLU A 33 -4.33 -5.16 -18.98
C GLU A 33 -5.19 -3.90 -19.01
N GLU A 34 -5.91 -3.63 -17.92
CA GLU A 34 -6.57 -2.34 -17.75
C GLU A 34 -5.47 -1.29 -17.95
N GLU A 35 -5.60 -0.48 -19.00
CA GLU A 35 -4.74 0.66 -19.22
C GLU A 35 -4.83 1.53 -17.97
N ILE A 36 -3.81 1.45 -17.13
CA ILE A 36 -3.72 2.26 -15.92
C ILE A 36 -3.66 3.70 -16.45
N PRO A 37 -4.66 4.55 -16.18
CA PRO A 37 -4.64 5.91 -16.71
C PRO A 37 -3.36 6.57 -16.21
N GLU A 38 -2.58 7.15 -17.13
CA GLU A 38 -1.40 7.92 -16.76
C GLU A 38 -1.83 9.07 -15.84
N ILE A 39 -1.60 8.88 -14.55
CA ILE A 39 -1.92 9.86 -13.54
C ILE A 39 -0.89 10.98 -13.72
N ASN A 40 -1.31 12.09 -14.31
CA ASN A 40 -0.47 13.28 -14.42
C ASN A 40 -0.28 13.87 -13.01
N TYR A 41 0.78 13.42 -12.33
CA TYR A 41 1.17 13.97 -11.04
C TYR A 41 1.63 15.41 -11.25
N GLN A 42 0.77 16.37 -10.93
CA GLN A 42 1.20 17.77 -10.83
C GLN A 42 2.30 17.85 -9.78
N LYS A 43 3.49 18.27 -10.22
CA LYS A 43 4.67 18.41 -9.37
C LYS A 43 4.35 19.45 -8.29
N PHE A 44 4.24 19.02 -7.04
CA PHE A 44 3.98 19.91 -5.92
C PHE A 44 5.06 21.00 -5.85
N GLN A 45 4.66 22.25 -6.07
CA GLN A 45 5.53 23.40 -5.88
C GLN A 45 5.26 23.95 -4.47
N PRO A 46 6.16 23.74 -3.50
CA PRO A 46 5.98 24.31 -2.18
C PRO A 46 6.02 25.84 -2.28
N ASN A 47 4.96 26.50 -1.81
CA ASN A 47 4.99 27.94 -1.61
C ASN A 47 6.12 28.28 -0.64
N ILE A 48 7.03 29.14 -1.08
CA ILE A 48 8.13 29.66 -0.26
C ILE A 48 7.48 30.46 0.88
N THR A 49 7.29 29.82 2.02
CA THR A 49 6.70 30.46 3.19
C THR A 49 7.72 31.43 3.75
N ALA A 50 7.30 32.66 4.03
CA ALA A 50 8.14 33.68 4.64
C ALA A 50 8.83 33.12 5.89
N LYS A 51 10.13 33.40 6.02
CA LYS A 51 11.00 32.89 7.09
C LYS A 51 10.40 33.29 8.43
N LYS A 52 10.00 32.31 9.24
CA LYS A 52 9.39 32.54 10.55
C LYS A 52 10.39 33.28 11.44
N GLU A 53 10.09 34.51 11.82
CA GLU A 53 10.95 35.26 12.75
C GLU A 53 11.02 34.52 14.08
N THR A 54 12.22 34.11 14.43
CA THR A 54 12.45 33.33 15.65
C THR A 54 13.03 34.28 16.70
N TYR A 55 12.20 34.71 17.62
CA TYR A 55 12.64 35.53 18.75
C TYR A 55 13.43 34.68 19.73
N LYS A 56 14.62 35.14 20.10
CA LYS A 56 15.41 34.56 21.19
C LYS A 56 15.08 35.34 22.46
N VAL A 57 14.45 34.67 23.42
CA VAL A 57 14.26 35.23 24.75
C VAL A 57 15.63 35.26 25.44
N SER A 58 16.09 36.45 25.81
CA SER A 58 17.28 36.62 26.62
C SER A 58 17.00 36.09 28.02
N ILE A 59 17.86 35.21 28.52
CA ILE A 59 17.74 34.68 29.88
C ILE A 59 18.23 35.81 30.79
N HIS A 60 17.30 36.53 31.41
CA HIS A 60 17.61 37.41 32.53
C HIS A 60 17.60 36.60 33.82
N GLU A 61 18.53 36.93 34.71
CA GLU A 61 18.61 36.30 36.03
C GLU A 61 17.31 36.54 36.80
N ARG A 62 16.80 35.47 37.40
CA ARG A 62 15.53 35.48 38.14
C ARG A 62 15.76 36.08 39.53
N ASP A 63 14.87 37.00 39.86
CA ASP A 63 14.34 37.31 41.19
C ASP A 63 15.36 37.42 42.35
N PRO A 64 15.70 38.65 42.79
CA PRO A 64 16.69 38.89 43.83
C PRO A 64 16.24 38.46 45.24
N PHE A 65 15.05 37.89 45.41
CA PHE A 65 14.55 37.48 46.72
C PHE A 65 14.82 36.00 47.06
N LEU A 66 15.33 35.19 46.12
CA LEU A 66 15.73 33.82 46.41
C LEU A 66 17.25 33.72 46.61
N GLY A 67 17.68 33.80 47.88
CA GLY A 67 19.07 33.60 48.31
C GLY A 67 19.57 32.16 48.07
N THR A 68 19.89 31.82 46.82
CA THR A 68 20.49 30.54 46.45
C THR A 68 21.90 30.76 45.91
N LEU A 69 22.88 30.07 46.51
CA LEU A 69 24.27 30.11 46.07
C LEU A 69 24.39 29.48 44.67
N HIS A 70 24.99 30.24 43.75
CA HIS A 70 25.14 29.89 42.34
C HIS A 70 26.07 28.67 42.18
N ASN A 71 25.52 27.46 42.21
CA ASN A 71 26.21 26.30 41.69
C ASN A 71 26.11 26.33 40.17
N SER A 72 27.19 26.79 39.52
CA SER A 72 27.36 26.67 38.08
C SER A 72 27.47 25.19 37.73
N ALA A 73 26.34 24.50 37.67
CA ALA A 73 26.25 23.19 37.09
C ALA A 73 26.60 23.37 35.61
N LYS A 74 27.86 23.01 35.26
CA LYS A 74 28.34 22.96 33.88
C LYS A 74 27.22 22.41 33.01
N ASN A 75 26.66 23.28 32.18
CA ASN A 75 25.57 22.97 31.28
C ASN A 75 25.98 21.76 30.45
N LYS A 76 25.51 20.56 30.85
CA LYS A 76 25.60 19.37 30.01
C LYS A 76 24.83 19.73 28.76
N THR A 77 25.56 20.07 27.71
CA THR A 77 25.01 20.42 26.41
C THR A 77 24.20 19.21 25.97
N LYS A 78 22.88 19.26 26.18
CA LYS A 78 21.99 18.22 25.68
C LYS A 78 22.17 18.24 24.19
N LYS A 79 22.91 17.26 23.65
CA LYS A 79 23.10 17.09 22.21
C LYS A 79 21.70 17.15 21.60
N LYS A 80 21.42 18.22 20.85
CA LYS A 80 20.18 18.34 20.10
C LYS A 80 20.13 17.11 19.21
N LYS A 81 19.23 16.18 19.51
CA LYS A 81 18.94 15.06 18.62
C LYS A 81 18.57 15.71 17.28
N LYS A 82 19.39 15.47 16.25
CA LYS A 82 19.02 15.86 14.89
C LYS A 82 17.73 15.11 14.60
N THR A 83 16.62 15.83 14.56
CA THR A 83 15.35 15.28 14.10
C THR A 83 15.52 15.08 12.61
N THR A 84 15.98 13.89 12.21
CA THR A 84 15.98 13.49 10.80
C THR A 84 14.54 13.61 10.32
N GLN A 85 14.28 14.49 9.36
CA GLN A 85 12.97 14.62 8.75
C GLN A 85 12.60 13.23 8.20
N LYS A 86 11.59 12.60 8.80
CA LYS A 86 11.12 11.29 8.36
C LYS A 86 10.43 11.49 7.01
N VAL A 87 10.99 10.89 5.96
CA VAL A 87 10.37 10.88 4.62
C VAL A 87 8.95 10.33 4.75
N PRO A 88 7.93 11.01 4.18
CA PRO A 88 6.56 10.51 4.21
C PRO A 88 6.46 9.21 3.39
N VAL A 89 6.21 8.09 4.08
CA VAL A 89 5.87 6.81 3.44
C VAL A 89 4.53 6.96 2.70
N VAL A 90 4.57 6.82 1.38
CA VAL A 90 3.38 6.71 0.50
C VAL A 90 2.93 5.26 0.49
N PHE A 91 1.65 5.01 0.78
CA PHE A 91 1.08 3.66 0.73
C PHE A 91 0.70 3.29 -0.71
N PRO A 92 0.87 2.02 -1.11
CA PRO A 92 0.32 1.53 -2.37
C PRO A 92 -1.22 1.58 -2.36
N ASN A 93 -1.84 1.39 -3.53
CA ASN A 93 -3.29 1.28 -3.61
C ASN A 93 -3.71 -0.08 -3.04
N ILE A 94 -4.35 -0.06 -1.86
CA ILE A 94 -4.78 -1.25 -1.15
C ILE A 94 -6.29 -1.20 -0.96
N GLN A 95 -6.99 -2.23 -1.44
CA GLN A 95 -8.43 -2.38 -1.30
C GLN A 95 -8.76 -3.65 -0.54
N TYR A 96 -9.67 -3.55 0.41
CA TYR A 96 -10.16 -4.70 1.16
C TYR A 96 -11.43 -5.26 0.50
N LYS A 97 -11.41 -6.50 0.03
CA LYS A 97 -12.55 -7.11 -0.69
C LYS A 97 -13.42 -7.97 0.23
N GLY A 98 -12.85 -8.61 1.24
CA GLY A 98 -13.63 -9.37 2.23
C GLY A 98 -12.83 -10.40 3.01
N MET A 99 -13.55 -11.15 3.84
CA MET A 99 -13.01 -12.15 4.75
C MET A 99 -13.62 -13.52 4.44
N ILE A 100 -12.78 -14.55 4.46
CA ILE A 100 -13.14 -15.95 4.34
C ILE A 100 -12.79 -16.60 5.68
N SER A 101 -13.78 -17.21 6.34
CA SER A 101 -13.62 -17.92 7.60
C SER A 101 -13.90 -19.40 7.36
N SER A 102 -13.01 -20.28 7.80
CA SER A 102 -13.23 -21.74 7.81
C SER A 102 -12.77 -22.30 9.15
N ASN A 103 -13.71 -22.74 9.98
CA ASN A 103 -13.50 -23.11 11.38
C ASN A 103 -12.56 -22.10 12.07
N ASP A 104 -11.30 -22.48 12.30
CA ASP A 104 -10.30 -21.67 12.99
C ASP A 104 -9.42 -20.81 12.08
N ASN A 105 -9.54 -20.96 10.76
CA ASN A 105 -8.71 -20.28 9.77
C ASN A 105 -9.46 -19.11 9.15
N THR A 106 -8.96 -17.89 9.39
CA THR A 106 -9.46 -16.68 8.77
C THR A 106 -8.46 -16.15 7.75
N SER A 107 -8.93 -15.89 6.54
CA SER A 107 -8.15 -15.34 5.44
C SER A 107 -8.85 -14.10 4.88
N PHE A 108 -8.07 -13.14 4.40
CA PHE A 108 -8.58 -11.87 3.92
C PHE A 108 -8.21 -11.69 2.46
N ILE A 109 -9.18 -11.24 1.66
CA ILE A 109 -9.02 -10.94 0.25
C ILE A 109 -8.66 -9.46 0.13
N ILE A 110 -7.46 -9.18 -0.36
CA ILE A 110 -6.87 -7.85 -0.41
C ILE A 110 -6.29 -7.63 -1.80
N THR A 111 -6.62 -6.50 -2.43
CA THR A 111 -6.01 -6.08 -3.70
C THR A 111 -4.91 -5.08 -3.40
N ILE A 112 -3.68 -5.35 -3.84
CA ILE A 112 -2.53 -4.45 -3.72
C ILE A 112 -2.07 -4.11 -5.15
N ASN A 113 -2.09 -2.82 -5.51
CA ASN A 113 -1.74 -2.34 -6.86
C ASN A 113 -2.41 -3.14 -7.99
N GLY A 114 -3.71 -3.42 -7.86
CA GLY A 114 -4.49 -4.17 -8.86
C GLY A 114 -4.38 -5.69 -8.75
N LYS A 115 -3.36 -6.24 -8.06
CA LYS A 115 -3.21 -7.69 -7.90
C LYS A 115 -3.92 -8.19 -6.64
N GLN A 116 -4.77 -9.21 -6.81
CA GLN A 116 -5.54 -9.80 -5.71
C GLN A 116 -4.74 -10.87 -4.96
N TYR A 117 -4.77 -10.79 -3.63
CA TYR A 117 -4.12 -11.73 -2.72
C TYR A 117 -5.12 -12.25 -1.69
N ILE A 118 -4.97 -13.53 -1.34
CA ILE A 118 -5.61 -14.13 -0.18
C ILE A 118 -4.51 -14.31 0.85
N MET A 119 -4.60 -13.61 1.98
CA MET A 119 -3.57 -13.64 3.02
C MET A 119 -4.16 -13.76 4.42
N ARG A 120 -3.43 -14.46 5.29
CA ARG A 120 -3.73 -14.56 6.73
C ARG A 120 -3.06 -13.43 7.48
N THR A 121 -3.42 -13.26 8.75
CA THR A 121 -2.71 -12.35 9.64
C THR A 121 -1.22 -12.72 9.76
N ARG A 122 -0.37 -11.70 9.88
CA ARG A 122 1.11 -11.75 9.89
C ARG A 122 1.75 -12.27 8.61
N VAL A 123 1.01 -12.36 7.50
CA VAL A 123 1.58 -12.68 6.18
C VAL A 123 1.90 -11.39 5.44
N LYS A 124 3.09 -11.36 4.83
CA LYS A 124 3.60 -10.23 4.04
C LYS A 124 3.55 -10.56 2.54
N LYS A 125 2.97 -9.66 1.73
CA LYS A 125 2.94 -9.70 0.25
C LYS A 125 3.10 -8.28 -0.29
N ASP A 126 3.93 -8.10 -1.32
CA ASP A 126 4.24 -6.78 -1.92
C ASP A 126 4.63 -5.71 -0.89
N ASP A 127 5.46 -6.11 0.08
CA ASP A 127 5.86 -5.29 1.22
C ASP A 127 4.76 -4.83 2.19
N VAL A 128 3.53 -5.27 1.98
CA VAL A 128 2.39 -5.03 2.86
C VAL A 128 2.17 -6.27 3.73
N GLU A 129 2.20 -6.08 5.05
CA GLU A 129 1.90 -7.12 6.02
C GLU A 129 0.50 -6.90 6.61
N LEU A 130 -0.33 -7.95 6.63
CA LEU A 130 -1.63 -7.90 7.28
C LEU A 130 -1.49 -8.12 8.78
N ILE A 131 -1.78 -7.12 9.60
CA ILE A 131 -1.62 -7.22 11.06
C ILE A 131 -2.87 -7.83 11.70
N SER A 132 -4.04 -7.32 11.33
CA SER A 132 -5.33 -7.80 11.83
C SER A 132 -6.44 -7.44 10.84
N GLY A 133 -7.57 -8.11 10.95
CA GLY A 133 -8.73 -7.84 10.12
C GLY A 133 -10.04 -8.27 10.77
N THR A 134 -11.11 -7.57 10.43
CA THR A 134 -12.50 -7.87 10.77
C THR A 134 -13.32 -7.91 9.48
N LYS A 135 -14.61 -8.21 9.60
CA LYS A 135 -15.53 -8.19 8.44
C LYS A 135 -15.62 -6.81 7.76
N LYS A 136 -15.34 -5.72 8.48
CA LYS A 136 -15.52 -4.33 7.99
C LYS A 136 -14.21 -3.62 7.64
N GLU A 137 -13.11 -3.99 8.26
CA GLU A 137 -11.83 -3.29 8.10
C GLU A 137 -10.62 -4.20 8.33
N ILE A 138 -9.50 -3.81 7.74
CA ILE A 138 -8.19 -4.45 7.93
C ILE A 138 -7.16 -3.42 8.38
N LYS A 139 -6.19 -3.86 9.19
CA LYS A 139 -5.00 -3.09 9.55
C LYS A 139 -3.79 -3.69 8.86
N VAL A 140 -3.11 -2.88 8.06
CA VAL A 140 -1.91 -3.26 7.32
C VAL A 140 -0.68 -2.48 7.80
N LEU A 141 0.49 -3.10 7.70
CA LEU A 141 1.79 -2.51 7.96
C LEU A 141 2.56 -2.40 6.65
N TYR A 142 3.03 -1.20 6.33
CA TYR A 142 3.87 -0.94 5.16
C TYR A 142 5.00 0.01 5.54
N LYS A 143 6.26 -0.39 5.29
CA LYS A 143 7.48 0.39 5.61
C LYS A 143 7.47 0.98 7.04
N GLY A 144 7.01 0.18 8.02
CA GLY A 144 6.98 0.59 9.43
C GLY A 144 5.82 1.51 9.83
N LYS A 145 4.86 1.79 8.93
CA LYS A 145 3.64 2.55 9.24
C LYS A 145 2.39 1.68 9.15
N TYR A 146 1.48 1.89 10.08
CA TYR A 146 0.17 1.23 10.08
C TYR A 146 -0.85 2.06 9.30
N LYS A 147 -1.75 1.38 8.59
CA LYS A 147 -2.93 1.98 7.97
C LYS A 147 -4.14 1.06 8.14
N THR A 148 -5.27 1.65 8.52
CA THR A 148 -6.55 0.95 8.56
C THR A 148 -7.30 1.22 7.26
N ILE A 149 -7.82 0.16 6.65
CA ILE A 149 -8.56 0.22 5.38
C ILE A 149 -9.93 -0.40 5.62
N LYS A 150 -10.97 0.35 5.31
CA LYS A 150 -12.36 -0.12 5.40
C LYS A 150 -12.76 -0.79 4.08
N LYS A 151 -13.71 -1.70 4.17
CA LYS A 151 -14.33 -2.36 3.01
C LYS A 151 -15.05 -1.35 2.13
#